data_AF-A0A4Q4DJ24-F1
#
_entry.id   AF-A0A4Q4DJ24-F1
#
_cell.length_a   1.000
_cell.length_b   1.000
_cell.length_c   1.000
_cell.angle_alpha   90.00
_cell.angle_beta   90.00
_cell.angle_gamma   90.00
#
_symmetry.space_group_name_H-M   'P 1'
#
loop_
_entity.id
_entity.type
_entity.pdbx_description
1 polymer ?
#
loop_
_entity_poly.entity_id
_entity_poly.type
_entity_poly.pdbx_seq_one_letter_code
_entity_poly.pdbx_strand_id
1 'polypeptide(L)'
;MDILTLVLAALATARLTRLITADRITEAPRNWIIRRLPRESLLSYLLVCAWCSSVYVGVGMAAAWWAWGDERWFAAGCAALAFSYVTGWLSSREGGE
;
A
#
# COMPACT_ATOMS: atom_id res chain seq x y z
N MET A 1 -11.27 6.11 18.53
CA MET A 1 -10.57 6.47 17.28
C MET A 1 -9.33 7.30 17.58
N ASP A 2 -8.17 6.66 17.57
CA ASP A 2 -6.87 7.28 17.86
C ASP A 2 -6.26 7.93 16.60
N ILE A 3 -5.76 9.17 16.75
CA ILE A 3 -5.06 9.92 15.70
C ILE A 3 -3.79 9.17 15.28
N LEU A 4 -3.11 8.52 16.22
CA LEU A 4 -1.93 7.72 15.91
C LEU A 4 -2.26 6.59 14.94
N THR A 5 -3.32 5.82 15.21
CA THR A 5 -3.75 4.73 14.32
C THR A 5 -4.13 5.25 12.93
N LEU A 6 -4.72 6.44 12.82
CA LEU A 6 -5.01 7.07 11.53
C LEU A 6 -3.73 7.40 10.74
N VAL A 7 -2.72 7.97 11.41
CA VAL A 7 -1.41 8.26 10.79
C VAL A 7 -0.71 6.96 10.35
N LEU A 8 -0.73 5.93 11.20
CA LEU A 8 -0.19 4.61 10.86
C LEU A 8 -0.92 3.98 9.68
N ALA A 9 -2.25 4.10 9.64
CA ALA A 9 -3.07 3.62 8.54
C ALA A 9 -2.73 4.35 7.22
N ALA A 10 -2.51 5.66 7.26
CA ALA A 10 -2.08 6.43 6.09
C ALA A 10 -0.69 5.98 5.56
N LEU A 11 0.27 5.74 6.45
CA LEU A 11 1.58 5.17 6.07
C LEU A 11 1.46 3.73 5.57
N ALA A 12 0.56 2.93 6.15
CA ALA A 12 0.26 1.59 5.68
C ALA A 12 -0.34 1.60 4.27
N THR A 13 -1.23 2.56 3.95
CA THR A 13 -1.72 2.79 2.58
C THR A 13 -0.57 3.03 1.62
N ALA A 14 0.43 3.84 2.00
CA ALA A 14 1.60 4.08 1.16
C ALA A 14 2.42 2.80 0.94
N ARG A 15 2.62 1.97 1.98
CA ARG A 15 3.30 0.65 1.85
C ARG A 15 2.56 -0.27 0.91
N LEU A 16 1.26 -0.44 1.11
CA LEU A 16 0.42 -1.35 0.33
C LEU A 16 0.33 -0.92 -1.13
N THR A 17 0.19 0.38 -1.38
CA THR A 17 0.23 0.95 -2.74
C THR A 17 1.54 0.57 -3.43
N ARG A 18 2.68 0.78 -2.77
CA ARG A 18 4.01 0.41 -3.30
C ARG A 18 4.15 -1.10 -3.49
N LEU A 19 3.59 -1.89 -2.57
CA LEU A 19 3.56 -3.35 -2.65
C LEU A 19 2.83 -3.81 -3.91
N ILE A 20 1.72 -3.17 -4.27
CA ILE A 20 0.97 -3.49 -5.49
C ILE A 20 1.73 -3.07 -6.75
N THR A 21 2.25 -1.84 -6.79
CA THR A 21 2.68 -1.22 -8.05
C THR A 21 4.17 -1.32 -8.36
N ALA A 22 5.02 -1.50 -7.36
CA ALA A 22 6.47 -1.36 -7.54
C ALA A 22 7.31 -2.47 -6.90
N ASP A 23 6.82 -3.13 -5.85
CA ASP A 23 7.61 -4.11 -5.10
C ASP A 23 7.89 -5.37 -5.94
N ARG A 24 9.10 -5.91 -5.78
CA ARG A 24 9.56 -7.10 -6.51
C ARG A 24 8.81 -8.35 -6.06
N ILE A 25 8.35 -8.38 -4.81
CA ILE A 25 7.58 -9.49 -4.25
C ILE A 25 6.31 -9.76 -5.07
N THR A 26 5.67 -8.71 -5.59
CA THR A 26 4.45 -8.81 -6.40
C THR A 26 4.72 -8.78 -7.90
N GLU A 27 5.97 -8.74 -8.34
CA GLU A 27 6.32 -8.61 -9.76
C GLU A 27 5.82 -9.81 -10.58
N ALA A 28 6.08 -11.03 -10.12
CA ALA A 28 5.64 -12.24 -10.81
C ALA A 28 4.10 -12.33 -10.94
N PRO A 29 3.31 -12.19 -9.86
CA PRO A 29 1.85 -12.19 -9.99
C PRO A 29 1.34 -10.98 -10.79
N ARG A 30 1.90 -9.78 -10.62
CA ARG A 30 1.51 -8.60 -11.40
C ARG A 30 1.72 -8.82 -12.89
N ASN A 31 2.88 -9.31 -13.29
CA ASN A 31 3.19 -9.58 -14.69
C ASN A 31 2.30 -10.69 -15.27
N TRP A 32 1.97 -11.71 -14.48
CA TRP A 32 1.03 -12.76 -14.89
C TRP A 32 -0.38 -12.20 -15.13
N ILE A 33 -0.87 -11.34 -14.25
CA ILE A 33 -2.17 -10.68 -14.38
C ILE A 33 -2.17 -9.76 -15.62
N ILE A 34 -1.17 -8.89 -15.76
CA ILE A 34 -1.06 -7.96 -16.89
C ILE A 34 -1.03 -8.68 -18.24
N ARG A 35 -0.35 -9.83 -18.35
CA ARG A 35 -0.33 -10.62 -19.60
C ARG A 35 -1.69 -11.20 -19.97
N ARG A 36 -2.60 -11.37 -19.00
CA ARG A 36 -3.94 -11.93 -19.21
C ARG A 36 -5.01 -10.88 -19.44
N LEU A 37 -4.75 -9.62 -19.12
CA LEU A 37 -5.73 -8.55 -19.31
C LEU A 37 -5.55 -7.82 -20.64
N PRO A 38 -6.64 -7.31 -21.22
CA PRO A 38 -6.56 -6.35 -22.33
C PRO A 38 -5.72 -5.15 -21.90
N ARG A 39 -4.85 -4.66 -22.79
CA ARG A 39 -3.95 -3.52 -22.51
C ARG A 39 -4.69 -2.28 -22.01
N GLU A 40 -5.94 -2.10 -22.45
CA GLU A 40 -6.77 -0.92 -22.16
C GLU A 40 -7.72 -1.10 -20.96
N SER A 41 -7.62 -2.22 -20.23
CA SER A 41 -8.49 -2.48 -19.09
C SER A 41 -8.16 -1.60 -17.88
N LEU A 42 -9.18 -1.11 -17.18
CA LEU A 42 -8.99 -0.30 -15.95
C LEU A 42 -8.18 -1.04 -14.87
N LEU A 43 -8.26 -2.37 -14.84
CA LEU A 43 -7.49 -3.22 -13.93
C LEU A 43 -5.99 -3.24 -14.26
N SER A 44 -5.58 -3.15 -15.53
CA SER A 44 -4.16 -3.03 -15.86
C SER A 44 -3.61 -1.72 -15.30
N TYR A 45 -4.32 -0.60 -15.50
CA TYR A 45 -3.98 0.71 -14.95
C TYR A 45 -3.86 0.69 -13.42
N LEU A 46 -4.75 -0.01 -12.72
CA LEU A 46 -4.70 -0.10 -11.26
C LEU A 46 -3.43 -0.80 -10.75
N LEU A 47 -2.87 -1.75 -11.50
CA LEU A 47 -1.71 -2.51 -11.07
C LEU A 47 -0.37 -1.80 -11.35
N VAL A 48 -0.34 -0.84 -12.27
CA VAL A 48 0.89 -0.11 -12.63
C VAL A 48 0.88 1.35 -12.15
N CYS A 49 -0.28 1.97 -11.98
CA CYS A 49 -0.38 3.35 -11.53
C CYS A 49 -0.54 3.45 -10.01
N ALA A 50 0.51 3.93 -9.34
CA ALA A 50 0.52 4.15 -7.89
C ALA A 50 -0.54 5.17 -7.44
N TRP A 51 -0.85 6.16 -8.28
CA TRP A 51 -1.84 7.18 -7.96
C TRP A 51 -3.27 6.64 -8.04
N CYS A 52 -3.55 5.78 -9.03
CA CYS A 52 -4.86 5.13 -9.14
C CYS A 52 -5.03 4.11 -8.02
N SER A 53 -4.02 3.27 -7.76
CA SER A 53 -4.13 2.23 -6.74
C SER A 53 -4.26 2.78 -5.32
N SER A 54 -3.60 3.91 -5.02
CA SER A 54 -3.67 4.52 -3.69
C SER A 54 -5.08 4.97 -3.32
N VAL A 55 -5.93 5.36 -4.28
CA VAL A 55 -7.34 5.71 -4.01
C VAL A 55 -8.10 4.49 -3.49
N TYR A 56 -8.00 3.35 -4.17
CA TYR A 56 -8.72 2.13 -3.76
C TYR A 56 -8.16 1.54 -2.47
N VAL A 57 -6.83 1.53 -2.32
CA VAL A 57 -6.18 1.10 -1.06
C VAL A 57 -6.56 2.04 0.08
N GLY A 58 -6.59 3.35 -0.17
CA GLY A 58 -6.97 4.37 0.80
C GLY A 58 -8.42 4.24 1.26
N VAL A 59 -9.36 4.03 0.33
CA VAL A 59 -10.77 3.75 0.67
C VAL A 59 -10.89 2.49 1.52
N GLY A 60 -10.22 1.39 1.12
CA GLY A 60 -10.23 0.15 1.89
C GLY A 60 -9.64 0.33 3.29
N MET A 61 -8.53 1.06 3.40
CA MET A 61 -7.88 1.33 4.67
C MET A 61 -8.70 2.26 5.56
N ALA A 62 -9.36 3.28 4.99
CA ALA A 62 -10.26 4.17 5.72
C ALA A 62 -11.48 3.41 6.26
N ALA A 63 -12.07 2.52 5.45
CA ALA A 63 -13.15 1.64 5.90
C ALA A 63 -12.69 0.68 7.01
N ALA A 64 -11.48 0.11 6.88
CA ALA A 64 -10.90 -0.75 7.92
C ALA A 64 -10.61 0.01 9.22
N TRP A 65 -10.07 1.22 9.12
CA TRP A 65 -9.87 2.11 10.28
C TRP A 65 -11.20 2.51 10.92
N TRP A 66 -12.24 2.74 10.12
CA TRP A 66 -13.58 3.02 10.64
C TRP A 66 -14.15 1.84 11.44
N ALA A 67 -13.93 0.61 10.97
CA ALA A 67 -14.45 -0.59 11.60
C ALA A 67 -13.61 -1.07 12.80
N TRP A 68 -12.28 -0.95 12.74
CA TRP A 68 -11.35 -1.57 13.70
C TRP A 68 -10.29 -0.62 14.27
N GLY A 69 -10.46 0.69 14.12
CA GLY A 69 -9.45 1.68 14.53
C GLY A 69 -9.09 1.68 16.02
N ASP A 70 -9.96 1.13 16.88
CA ASP A 70 -9.74 1.00 18.32
C ASP A 70 -9.13 -0.35 18.73
N GLU A 71 -9.01 -1.29 17.78
CA GLU A 71 -8.47 -2.62 18.04
C GLU A 71 -6.94 -2.64 18.00
N ARG A 72 -6.33 -3.23 19.04
CA ARG A 72 -4.86 -3.28 19.18
C ARG A 72 -4.19 -4.05 18.05
N TRP A 73 -4.83 -5.10 17.54
CA TRP A 73 -4.29 -5.89 16.44
C TRP A 73 -4.23 -5.08 15.14
N PHE A 74 -5.22 -4.22 14.90
CA PHE A 74 -5.26 -3.36 13.72
C PHE A 74 -4.17 -2.29 13.79
N ALA A 75 -4.02 -1.64 14.95
CA ALA A 75 -2.94 -0.67 15.19
C ALA A 75 -1.56 -1.31 15.03
N ALA A 76 -1.34 -2.51 15.58
CA ALA A 76 -0.08 -3.25 15.41
C ALA A 76 0.22 -3.61 13.94
N GLY A 77 -0.80 -4.03 13.18
CA GLY A 77 -0.68 -4.31 11.75
C GLY A 77 -0.31 -3.06 10.94
N CYS A 78 -0.99 -1.93 11.21
CA CYS A 78 -0.67 -0.66 10.57
C CYS A 78 0.74 -0.17 10.95
N ALA A 79 1.16 -0.33 12.21
CA ALA A 79 2.50 0.01 12.66
C ALA A 79 3.58 -0.79 11.91
N ALA A 80 3.41 -2.10 11.76
CA ALA A 80 4.36 -2.94 11.03
C ALA A 80 4.52 -2.49 9.57
N LEU A 81 3.40 -2.19 8.88
CA LEU A 81 3.43 -1.69 7.51
C LEU A 81 4.05 -0.28 7.42
N ALA A 82 3.73 0.59 8.38
CA ALA A 82 4.29 1.94 8.46
C ALA A 82 5.81 1.92 8.66
N PHE A 83 6.32 1.11 9.60
CA PHE A 83 7.75 0.95 9.83
C PHE A 83 8.46 0.42 8.58
N SER A 84 7.88 -0.59 7.91
CA SER A 84 8.44 -1.09 6.65
C SER A 84 8.51 -0.01 5.56
N TYR A 85 7.49 0.86 5.45
CA TYR A 85 7.50 1.97 4.51
C TYR A 85 8.57 3.00 4.84
N VAL A 86 8.65 3.44 6.10
CA VAL A 86 9.60 4.45 6.56
C VAL A 86 11.03 3.98 6.35
N THR A 87 11.36 2.75 6.77
CA THR A 87 12.71 2.18 6.55
C THR A 87 13.04 2.05 5.07
N GLY A 88 12.10 1.58 4.25
CA GLY A 88 12.31 1.45 2.81
C GLY A 88 12.44 2.81 2.09
N TRP A 89 11.76 3.85 2.59
CA TRP A 89 11.90 5.21 2.09
C TRP A 89 13.25 5.81 2.49
N LEU A 90 13.65 5.64 3.75
CA LEU A 90 14.92 6.16 4.27
C LEU A 90 16.12 5.51 3.56
N SER A 91 16.12 4.19 3.43
CA SER A 91 17.16 3.45 2.70
C SER A 91 17.28 3.91 1.24
N SER A 92 16.18 4.26 0.58
CA SER A 92 16.21 4.80 -0.79
C SER A 92 16.77 6.21 -0.91
N ARG A 93 16.87 6.96 0.20
CA ARG A 93 17.48 8.29 0.26
C ARG A 93 18.95 8.24 0.64
N GLU A 94 19.32 7.29 1.48
CA GLU A 94 20.71 7.07 1.91
C GLU A 94 21.55 6.42 0.80
N GLY A 95 20.97 5.51 0.01
CA GLY A 95 21.66 4.83 -1.10
C GLY A 95 21.70 5.63 -2.41
N GLY A 96 21.52 6.94 -2.37
CA GLY A 96 21.60 7.82 -3.53
C GLY A 96 23.05 8.18 -3.89
N GLU A 97 23.77 7.22 -4.47
CA GLU A 97 24.91 7.47 -5.37
C GLU A 97 24.48 7.31 -6.83
#